data_AF-A0A804UDC3-F1
#
_entry.id   AF-A0A804UDC3-F1
#
_cell.length_a   1.000
_cell.length_b   1.000
_cell.length_c   1.000
_cell.angle_alpha   90.00
_cell.angle_beta   90.00
_cell.angle_gamma   90.00
#
_symmetry.space_group_name_H-M   'P 1'
#
loop_
_entity.id
_entity.type
_entity.pdbx_description
1 polymer ?
#
loop_
_entity_poly.entity_id
_entity_poly.type
_entity_poly.pdbx_seq_one_letter_code
_entity_poly.pdbx_strand_id
1 'polypeptide(L)'
;MTGMVVAWRQIMHRSICIRMSSLQDYHMDIKAAKKAVIEGFRRTDESLLQESTKGNWQDGATAVCVWILGQTVVVANVGDAKAVLARSISTEGEGVVDETKSQLKAIVLTREHKAIFSQERSRIQKAGGSVGSNGRLQGRIEVSRAFGDRQFKKVGLIATPDVHSFELTKKDHFIILGCDGLWGVFGPGDAVEFVQNQLKVRPHQPHLRCAAS
;
A
#
# COMPACT_ATOMS: atom_id res chain seq x y z
N MET A 1 -15.32 5.95 7.03
CA MET A 1 -14.33 4.94 6.63
C MET A 1 -13.03 5.27 7.30
N THR A 2 -12.61 4.44 8.26
CA THR A 2 -11.40 4.60 9.06
C THR A 2 -10.18 4.20 8.22
N GLY A 3 -9.35 5.17 7.85
CA GLY A 3 -8.05 4.91 7.25
C GLY A 3 -7.10 4.36 8.31
N MET A 4 -6.60 3.14 8.11
CA MET A 4 -5.64 2.51 9.01
C MET A 4 -4.24 3.07 8.75
N VAL A 5 -3.80 4.05 9.55
CA VAL A 5 -2.40 4.52 9.57
C VAL A 5 -1.56 3.51 10.37
N VAL A 6 -0.77 2.68 9.68
CA VAL A 6 0.15 1.75 10.34
C VAL A 6 1.53 2.40 10.47
N ALA A 7 1.83 3.03 11.60
CA ALA A 7 3.17 3.54 11.91
C ALA A 7 4.07 2.39 12.41
N TRP A 8 4.95 1.87 11.55
CA TRP A 8 5.91 0.82 11.90
C TRP A 8 7.21 1.42 12.47
N ARG A 9 7.34 1.46 13.80
CA ARG A 9 8.68 1.56 14.43
C ARG A 9 8.94 0.57 15.58
N GLN A 10 7.98 -0.27 16.02
CA GLN A 10 8.26 -1.16 17.17
C GLN A 10 7.33 -2.37 17.43
N ILE A 11 6.89 -3.10 16.39
CA ILE A 11 6.19 -4.40 16.60
C ILE A 11 7.19 -5.55 16.38
N MET A 12 8.04 -5.80 17.37
CA MET A 12 8.93 -6.97 17.38
C MET A 12 9.09 -7.57 18.78
N HIS A 13 8.08 -7.52 19.67
CA HIS A 13 8.26 -8.23 20.94
C HIS A 13 7.09 -8.94 21.65
N ARG A 14 5.82 -8.84 21.25
CA ARG A 14 4.80 -9.79 21.74
C ARG A 14 3.50 -9.70 20.96
N SER A 15 3.02 -10.89 20.57
CA SER A 15 1.71 -11.22 19.97
C SER A 15 1.67 -11.25 18.43
N ILE A 16 1.66 -12.49 17.92
CA ILE A 16 1.55 -12.93 16.51
C ILE A 16 2.74 -12.53 15.60
N CYS A 17 3.94 -12.69 16.15
CA CYS A 17 5.08 -13.09 15.35
C CYS A 17 5.08 -14.63 15.37
N ILE A 18 4.70 -15.29 14.27
CA ILE A 18 5.26 -16.63 14.02
C ILE A 18 6.78 -16.38 14.05
N ARG A 19 7.44 -16.85 15.10
CA ARG A 19 8.89 -16.69 15.30
C ARG A 19 9.59 -17.31 14.11
N MET A 20 9.89 -16.49 13.11
CA MET A 20 10.82 -16.79 12.03
C MET A 20 12.25 -16.46 12.48
N SER A 21 12.58 -16.73 13.74
CA SER A 21 13.92 -16.50 14.31
C SER A 21 14.94 -17.57 13.89
N SER A 22 14.56 -18.47 12.98
CA SER A 22 15.42 -19.53 12.44
C SER A 22 15.72 -19.39 10.94
N LEU A 23 15.41 -18.25 10.31
CA LEU A 23 15.77 -17.97 8.91
C LEU A 23 16.80 -16.83 8.79
N GLN A 24 17.78 -16.80 9.69
CA GLN A 24 19.02 -16.06 9.38
C GLN A 24 19.74 -16.89 8.30
N ASP A 25 19.94 -16.26 7.14
CA ASP A 25 20.51 -16.79 5.89
C ASP A 25 19.56 -17.43 4.86
N TYR A 26 18.28 -17.02 4.82
CA TYR A 26 17.54 -17.14 3.56
C TYR A 26 17.72 -15.87 2.74
N HIS A 27 18.65 -15.91 1.78
CA HIS A 27 18.65 -14.95 0.67
C HIS A 27 17.35 -15.13 -0.10
N MET A 28 16.30 -14.41 0.29
CA MET A 28 15.04 -14.50 -0.41
C MET A 28 15.24 -14.02 -1.85
N ASP A 29 14.83 -14.86 -2.78
CA ASP A 29 14.69 -14.44 -4.16
C ASP A 29 13.52 -13.45 -4.28
N ILE A 30 13.85 -12.17 -4.47
CA ILE A 30 12.88 -11.09 -4.70
C ILE A 30 11.97 -11.40 -5.89
N LYS A 31 12.47 -12.10 -6.93
CA LYS A 31 11.63 -12.50 -8.06
C LYS A 31 10.59 -13.52 -7.62
N ALA A 32 10.99 -14.52 -6.83
CA ALA A 32 10.07 -15.49 -6.24
C ALA A 32 9.04 -14.81 -5.31
N ALA A 33 9.48 -13.86 -4.47
CA ALA A 33 8.58 -13.09 -3.60
C ALA A 33 7.54 -12.29 -4.40
N LYS A 34 7.95 -11.56 -5.44
CA LYS A 34 7.03 -10.82 -6.32
C LYS A 34 6.04 -11.75 -7.01
N LYS A 35 6.51 -12.89 -7.51
CA LYS A 35 5.65 -13.91 -8.14
C LYS A 35 4.63 -14.47 -7.15
N ALA A 36 5.06 -14.77 -5.92
CA ALA A 36 4.19 -15.25 -4.85
C ALA A 36 3.11 -14.22 -4.49
N VAL A 37 3.47 -12.93 -4.43
CA VAL A 37 2.51 -11.85 -4.19
C VAL A 37 1.48 -11.75 -5.31
N ILE A 38 1.92 -11.75 -6.58
CA ILE A 38 1.00 -11.71 -7.73
C ILE A 38 0.05 -12.92 -7.72
N GLU A 39 0.57 -14.12 -7.46
CA GLU A 39 -0.23 -15.34 -7.38
C GLU A 39 -1.19 -15.32 -6.19
N GLY A 40 -0.77 -14.76 -5.05
CA GLY A 40 -1.63 -14.54 -3.89
C GLY A 40 -2.81 -13.64 -4.22
N PHE A 41 -2.59 -12.52 -4.91
CA PHE A 41 -3.67 -11.65 -5.37
C PHE A 41 -4.62 -12.39 -6.32
N ARG A 42 -4.08 -13.13 -7.29
CA ARG A 42 -4.90 -13.91 -8.22
C ARG A 42 -5.81 -14.92 -7.49
N ARG A 43 -5.26 -15.70 -6.55
CA ARG A 43 -6.01 -16.70 -5.77
C ARG A 43 -7.06 -16.06 -4.86
N THR A 44 -6.71 -14.95 -4.21
CA THR A 44 -7.64 -14.22 -3.36
C THR A 44 -8.81 -13.68 -4.18
N ASP A 45 -8.56 -13.09 -5.35
CA ASP A 45 -9.62 -12.61 -6.23
C ASP A 45 -10.52 -13.76 -6.72
N GLU A 46 -9.93 -14.88 -7.14
CA GLU A 46 -10.67 -16.06 -7.56
C GLU A 46 -11.60 -16.59 -6.44
N SER A 47 -11.06 -16.69 -5.21
CA SER A 47 -11.85 -17.09 -4.04
C SER A 47 -12.98 -16.09 -3.75
N LEU A 48 -12.71 -14.78 -3.79
CA LEU A 48 -13.72 -13.75 -3.57
C LEU A 48 -14.81 -13.79 -4.63
N LEU A 49 -14.47 -14.01 -5.90
CA LEU A 49 -15.45 -14.11 -6.99
C LEU A 49 -16.36 -15.34 -6.85
N GLN A 50 -15.82 -16.47 -6.39
CA GLN A 50 -16.62 -17.66 -6.07
C GLN A 50 -17.61 -17.39 -4.93
N GLU A 51 -17.14 -16.81 -3.83
CA GLU A 51 -17.99 -16.47 -2.69
C GLU A 51 -19.03 -15.40 -3.05
N SER A 52 -18.68 -14.41 -3.89
CA SER A 52 -19.61 -13.40 -4.40
C SER A 52 -20.74 -13.99 -5.21
N THR A 53 -20.46 -15.06 -5.95
CA THR A 53 -21.46 -15.76 -6.76
C THR A 53 -22.41 -16.54 -5.87
N LYS A 54 -21.90 -17.22 -4.83
CA LYS A 54 -22.72 -17.96 -3.86
C LYS A 54 -23.57 -17.03 -3.00
N GLY A 55 -22.99 -15.93 -2.53
CA GLY A 55 -23.64 -14.96 -1.64
C GLY A 55 -24.45 -13.87 -2.36
N ASN A 56 -24.47 -13.88 -3.69
CA ASN A 56 -25.15 -12.89 -4.53
C ASN A 56 -24.82 -11.42 -4.21
N TRP A 57 -23.55 -11.14 -3.91
CA TRP A 57 -23.04 -9.79 -3.72
C TRP A 57 -22.09 -9.41 -4.86
N GLN A 58 -21.87 -8.11 -5.05
CA GLN A 58 -21.07 -7.56 -6.16
C GLN A 58 -19.98 -6.62 -5.66
N ASP A 59 -19.74 -6.60 -4.35
CA ASP A 59 -18.78 -5.73 -3.71
C ASP A 59 -17.35 -6.02 -4.15
N GLY A 60 -16.52 -5.00 -4.06
CA GLY A 60 -15.10 -5.07 -4.33
C GLY A 60 -14.29 -4.26 -3.34
N ALA A 61 -12.98 -4.42 -3.41
CA ALA A 61 -12.06 -3.76 -2.51
C ALA A 61 -10.74 -3.41 -3.21
N THR A 62 -10.22 -2.23 -2.90
CA THR A 62 -8.84 -1.87 -3.18
C THR A 62 -7.93 -2.47 -2.10
N ALA A 63 -6.65 -2.59 -2.41
CA ALA A 63 -5.67 -3.05 -1.43
C ALA A 63 -4.28 -2.49 -1.73
N VAL A 64 -3.64 -2.00 -0.68
CA VAL A 64 -2.20 -1.74 -0.64
C VAL A 64 -1.59 -2.63 0.43
N CYS A 65 -0.54 -3.36 0.06
CA CYS A 65 0.15 -4.30 0.95
C CYS A 65 1.65 -4.00 0.95
N VAL A 66 2.26 -4.07 2.13
CA VAL A 66 3.69 -3.86 2.34
C VAL A 66 4.23 -5.02 3.16
N TRP A 67 5.24 -5.72 2.64
CA TRP A 67 6.00 -6.74 3.36
C TRP A 67 7.42 -6.26 3.60
N ILE A 68 7.90 -6.41 4.83
CA ILE A 68 9.28 -6.13 5.20
C ILE A 68 9.96 -7.47 5.49
N LEU A 69 10.92 -7.81 4.66
CA LEU A 69 11.56 -9.12 4.62
C LEU A 69 13.06 -8.92 4.75
N GLY A 70 13.53 -8.88 6.00
CA GLY A 70 14.88 -8.38 6.32
C GLY A 70 14.99 -6.90 6.00
N GLN A 71 15.92 -6.54 5.12
CA GLN A 71 16.12 -5.16 4.65
C GLN A 71 15.28 -4.83 3.40
N THR A 72 14.75 -5.85 2.72
CA THR A 72 13.95 -5.67 1.50
C THR A 72 12.49 -5.37 1.85
N VAL A 73 11.94 -4.32 1.25
CA VAL A 73 10.50 -4.03 1.24
C VAL A 73 9.90 -4.46 -0.09
N VAL A 74 8.77 -5.15 -0.04
CA VAL A 74 7.93 -5.43 -1.21
C VAL A 74 6.60 -4.71 -1.03
N VAL A 75 6.19 -3.95 -2.04
CA VAL A 75 4.94 -3.21 -2.04
C VAL A 75 4.09 -3.66 -3.21
N ALA A 76 2.82 -3.96 -2.94
CA ALA A 76 1.82 -4.32 -3.95
C ALA A 76 0.58 -3.44 -3.82
N ASN A 77 0.05 -2.96 -4.95
CA ASN A 77 -1.16 -2.13 -4.97
C ASN A 77 -2.16 -2.58 -6.04
N VAL A 78 -3.44 -2.60 -5.67
CA VAL A 78 -4.61 -2.62 -6.57
C VAL A 78 -5.58 -1.54 -6.12
N GLY A 79 -5.93 -0.64 -7.04
CA GLY A 79 -6.79 0.51 -6.75
C GLY A 79 -6.02 1.80 -6.47
N ASP A 80 -6.64 2.70 -5.72
CA ASP A 80 -6.21 4.08 -5.49
C ASP A 80 -5.70 4.34 -4.06
N ALA A 81 -5.60 3.29 -3.23
CA ALA A 81 -4.90 3.36 -1.97
C ALA A 81 -3.41 3.73 -2.16
N LYS A 82 -2.82 4.33 -1.13
CA LYS A 82 -1.44 4.82 -1.15
C LYS A 82 -0.61 4.29 0.00
N ALA A 83 0.65 3.97 -0.31
CA ALA A 83 1.71 3.84 0.67
C ALA A 83 2.74 4.97 0.48
N VAL A 84 3.17 5.59 1.57
CA VAL A 84 4.11 6.72 1.59
C VAL A 84 5.21 6.45 2.60
N LEU A 85 6.45 6.43 2.14
CA LEU A 85 7.65 6.30 2.95
C LEU A 85 8.13 7.67 3.44
N ALA A 86 8.37 7.79 4.74
CA ALA A 86 9.07 8.92 5.33
C ALA A 86 10.57 8.64 5.39
N ARG A 87 11.36 9.44 4.67
CA ARG A 87 12.81 9.32 4.57
C ARG A 87 13.52 10.60 4.97
N SER A 88 14.57 10.53 5.79
CA SER A 88 15.40 11.69 6.12
C SER A 88 15.98 12.34 4.88
N ILE A 89 15.89 13.67 4.84
CA ILE A 89 16.65 14.49 3.91
C ILE A 89 18.04 14.64 4.53
N SER A 90 19.05 13.99 3.95
CA SER A 90 20.43 14.24 4.35
C SER A 90 20.86 15.60 3.81
N THR A 91 21.04 16.59 4.68
CA THR A 91 21.93 17.72 4.39
C THR A 91 23.35 17.18 4.46
N GLU A 92 24.08 17.20 3.35
CA GLU A 92 25.51 16.89 3.37
C GLU A 92 26.22 17.84 4.35
N GLY A 93 26.94 17.26 5.31
CA GLY A 93 27.58 17.98 6.41
C GLY A 93 27.54 17.15 7.69
N GLU A 94 28.57 16.34 7.89
CA GLU A 94 28.77 15.52 9.08
C GLU A 94 28.74 16.38 10.35
N GLY A 95 27.64 16.29 11.07
CA GLY A 95 27.45 16.85 12.39
C GLY A 95 26.29 16.11 13.03
N VAL A 96 26.39 15.84 14.33
CA VAL A 96 25.42 15.10 15.15
C VAL A 96 23.99 15.41 14.69
N VAL A 97 23.37 14.44 14.00
CA VAL A 97 21.99 14.59 13.53
C VAL A 97 21.13 14.51 14.78
N ASP A 98 20.70 15.66 15.26
CA ASP A 98 19.63 15.74 16.22
C ASP A 98 18.38 15.12 15.58
N GLU A 99 18.05 13.87 15.95
CA GLU A 99 16.87 13.15 15.45
C GLU A 99 15.57 13.96 15.68
N THR A 100 15.60 14.94 16.60
CA THR A 100 14.46 15.83 16.86
C THR A 100 14.29 16.94 15.81
N LYS A 101 15.31 17.24 14.98
CA LYS A 101 15.28 18.28 13.94
C LYS A 101 15.39 17.77 12.50
N SER A 102 15.59 16.48 12.27
CA SER A 102 15.73 15.96 10.91
C SER A 102 14.42 16.11 10.10
N GLN A 103 14.44 16.86 9.01
CA GLN A 103 13.29 16.97 8.11
C GLN A 103 13.09 15.66 7.34
N LEU A 104 11.84 15.17 7.31
CA LEU A 104 11.48 13.96 6.56
C LEU A 104 10.82 14.33 5.23
N LYS A 105 11.26 13.66 4.16
CA LYS A 105 10.63 13.71 2.84
C LYS A 105 9.63 12.56 2.72
N ALA A 106 8.44 12.88 2.21
CA ALA A 106 7.46 11.90 1.78
C ALA A 106 7.82 11.33 0.40
N ILE A 107 7.90 10.01 0.28
CA ILE A 107 8.13 9.29 -0.97
C ILE A 107 6.92 8.39 -1.20
N VAL A 108 6.12 8.69 -2.22
CA VAL A 108 5.00 7.84 -2.61
C VAL A 108 5.54 6.54 -3.20
N LEU A 109 5.15 5.42 -2.60
CA LEU A 109 5.58 4.09 -3.03
C LEU A 109 4.64 3.52 -4.10
N THR A 110 3.35 3.85 -4.08
CA THR A 110 2.38 3.24 -5.01
C THR A 110 2.01 4.16 -6.17
N ARG A 111 1.65 3.54 -7.30
CA ARG A 111 0.90 4.20 -8.36
C ARG A 111 -0.59 3.94 -8.17
N GLU A 112 -1.41 4.98 -8.28
CA GLU A 112 -2.87 4.84 -8.27
C GLU A 112 -3.38 4.19 -9.56
N HIS A 113 -4.43 3.39 -9.44
CA HIS A 113 -5.09 2.72 -10.56
C HIS A 113 -6.47 3.31 -10.82
N LYS A 114 -6.52 4.51 -11.40
CA LYS A 114 -7.77 5.15 -11.82
C LYS A 114 -8.08 4.85 -13.28
N ALA A 115 -9.34 4.56 -13.60
CA ALA A 115 -9.78 4.22 -14.94
C ALA A 115 -9.49 5.32 -15.97
N ILE A 116 -9.46 6.59 -15.55
CA ILE A 116 -9.15 7.73 -16.41
C ILE A 116 -7.68 7.79 -16.87
N PHE A 117 -6.75 7.12 -16.16
CA PHE A 117 -5.33 7.17 -16.51
C PHE A 117 -5.06 6.45 -17.83
N SER A 118 -4.21 7.03 -18.67
CA SER A 118 -4.02 6.61 -20.07
C SER A 118 -3.70 5.12 -20.23
N GLN A 119 -2.79 4.58 -19.42
CA GLN A 119 -2.42 3.16 -19.46
C GLN A 119 -3.60 2.25 -19.06
N GLU A 120 -4.32 2.61 -18.00
CA GLU A 120 -5.46 1.84 -17.51
C GLU A 120 -6.65 1.94 -18.47
N ARG A 121 -6.94 3.14 -18.99
CA ARG A 121 -7.97 3.39 -20.01
C ARG A 121 -7.73 2.57 -21.27
N SER A 122 -6.49 2.55 -21.78
CA SER A 122 -6.13 1.74 -22.95
C SER A 122 -6.35 0.25 -22.69
N ARG A 123 -5.97 -0.25 -21.51
CA ARG A 123 -6.18 -1.64 -21.11
C ARG A 123 -7.67 -2.00 -21.02
N ILE A 124 -8.47 -1.13 -20.43
CA ILE A 124 -9.94 -1.28 -20.32
C ILE A 124 -10.57 -1.35 -21.72
N GLN A 125 -10.22 -0.44 -22.61
CA GLN A 125 -10.75 -0.38 -23.98
C GLN A 125 -10.40 -1.63 -24.79
N LYS A 126 -9.15 -2.12 -24.68
CA LYS A 126 -8.72 -3.39 -25.30
C LYS A 126 -9.50 -4.60 -24.78
N ALA A 127 -10.00 -4.55 -23.55
CA ALA A 127 -10.84 -5.58 -22.96
C ALA A 127 -12.36 -5.38 -23.27
N GLY A 128 -12.72 -4.45 -24.15
CA GLY A 128 -14.12 -4.18 -24.51
C GLY A 128 -14.89 -3.32 -23.49
N GLY A 129 -14.21 -2.78 -22.48
CA GLY A 129 -14.79 -1.82 -21.55
C GLY A 129 -14.75 -0.39 -22.07
N SER A 130 -15.47 0.51 -21.38
CA SER A 130 -15.47 1.94 -21.68
C SER A 130 -15.14 2.75 -20.43
N VAL A 131 -14.49 3.91 -20.61
CA VAL A 131 -14.25 4.89 -19.55
C VAL A 131 -14.93 6.19 -19.96
N GLY A 132 -15.93 6.59 -19.17
CA GLY A 132 -16.73 7.79 -19.41
C GLY A 132 -15.93 9.09 -19.24
N SER A 133 -16.50 10.21 -19.65
CA SER A 133 -15.93 11.55 -19.40
C SER A 133 -15.80 11.86 -17.91
N ASN A 134 -16.64 11.25 -17.07
CA ASN A 134 -16.55 11.30 -15.61
C ASN A 134 -15.39 10.47 -15.02
N GLY A 135 -14.55 9.85 -15.86
CA GLY A 135 -13.40 9.06 -15.43
C GLY A 135 -13.72 7.68 -14.89
N ARG A 136 -14.98 7.22 -14.98
CA ARG A 136 -15.44 5.94 -14.43
C ARG A 136 -15.52 4.84 -15.47
N LEU A 137 -15.06 3.64 -15.11
CA LEU A 137 -15.26 2.40 -15.86
C LEU A 137 -16.76 2.07 -15.92
N GLN A 138 -17.27 1.91 -17.14
CA GLN A 138 -18.70 1.74 -17.44
C GLN A 138 -19.60 2.79 -16.75
N GLY A 139 -19.07 3.99 -16.50
CA GLY A 139 -19.77 5.06 -15.79
C GLY A 139 -20.01 4.82 -14.29
N ARG A 140 -19.53 3.70 -13.71
CA ARG A 140 -19.87 3.27 -12.34
C ARG A 140 -18.71 3.38 -11.35
N ILE A 141 -17.55 2.80 -11.65
CA ILE A 141 -16.41 2.69 -10.72
C ILE A 141 -15.21 3.53 -11.16
N GLU A 142 -14.55 4.22 -10.24
CA GLU A 142 -13.41 5.11 -10.56
C GLU A 142 -12.08 4.35 -10.71
N VAL A 143 -11.92 3.25 -9.98
CA VAL A 143 -10.71 2.42 -10.04
C VAL A 143 -10.73 1.47 -11.22
N SER A 144 -9.56 1.18 -11.77
CA SER A 144 -9.35 0.20 -12.85
C SER A 144 -8.87 -1.15 -12.35
N ARG A 145 -8.47 -1.24 -11.09
CA ARG A 145 -8.00 -2.46 -10.44
C ARG A 145 -8.59 -2.60 -9.05
N ALA A 146 -9.15 -3.77 -8.75
CA ALA A 146 -9.73 -4.11 -7.46
C ALA A 146 -9.94 -5.63 -7.36
N PHE A 147 -10.02 -6.11 -6.13
CA PHE A 147 -10.60 -7.42 -5.81
C PHE A 147 -12.12 -7.38 -5.92
N GLY A 148 -12.77 -8.51 -6.20
CA GLY A 148 -14.24 -8.58 -6.22
C GLY A 148 -14.83 -7.87 -7.44
N ASP A 149 -15.89 -7.06 -7.29
CA ASP A 149 -16.45 -6.26 -8.41
C ASP A 149 -16.74 -7.10 -9.67
N ARG A 150 -17.32 -8.28 -9.46
CA ARG A 150 -17.47 -9.34 -10.48
C ARG A 150 -18.07 -8.85 -11.80
N GLN A 151 -19.05 -7.94 -11.72
CA GLN A 151 -19.69 -7.33 -12.88
C GLN A 151 -18.75 -6.58 -13.83
N PHE A 152 -17.57 -6.14 -13.37
CA PHE A 152 -16.61 -5.37 -14.17
C PHE A 152 -15.41 -6.20 -14.68
N LYS A 153 -15.23 -7.44 -14.21
CA LYS A 153 -14.07 -8.28 -14.58
C LYS A 153 -13.99 -8.58 -16.08
N LYS A 154 -15.15 -8.75 -16.74
CA LYS A 154 -15.23 -8.99 -18.19
C LYS A 154 -15.02 -7.75 -19.05
N VAL A 155 -15.00 -6.56 -18.44
CA VAL A 155 -14.91 -5.27 -19.15
C VAL A 155 -13.66 -4.49 -18.70
N GLY A 156 -12.63 -5.21 -18.28
CA GLY A 156 -11.32 -4.64 -18.03
C GLY A 156 -11.05 -4.23 -16.58
N LEU A 157 -11.83 -4.62 -15.58
CA LEU A 157 -11.34 -4.55 -14.18
C LEU A 157 -10.43 -5.76 -13.89
N ILE A 158 -9.27 -5.56 -13.27
CA ILE A 158 -8.34 -6.66 -12.91
C ILE A 158 -7.90 -6.58 -11.45
N ALA A 159 -7.54 -7.73 -10.86
CA ALA A 159 -6.93 -7.78 -9.53
C ALA A 159 -5.40 -7.96 -9.58
N THR A 160 -4.77 -7.84 -10.75
CA THR A 160 -3.31 -7.93 -10.86
C THR A 160 -2.65 -6.70 -10.24
N PRO A 161 -1.83 -6.85 -9.19
CA PRO A 161 -1.18 -5.72 -8.54
C PRO A 161 -0.03 -5.15 -9.36
N ASP A 162 0.21 -3.86 -9.18
CA ASP A 162 1.55 -3.31 -9.42
C ASP A 162 2.44 -3.69 -8.24
N VAL A 163 3.55 -4.40 -8.50
CA VAL A 163 4.48 -4.87 -7.46
C VAL A 163 5.88 -4.34 -7.71
N HIS A 164 6.47 -3.71 -6.70
CA HIS A 164 7.86 -3.28 -6.72
C HIS A 164 8.54 -3.55 -5.37
N SER A 165 9.86 -3.37 -5.33
CA SER A 165 10.66 -3.63 -4.14
C SER A 165 11.81 -2.65 -4.04
N PHE A 166 12.27 -2.38 -2.83
CA PHE A 166 13.44 -1.55 -2.55
C PHE A 166 14.09 -1.97 -1.23
N GLU A 167 15.36 -1.60 -1.05
CA GLU A 167 16.09 -1.84 0.20
C GLU A 167 15.90 -0.67 1.17
N LEU A 168 15.60 -0.99 2.42
CA LEU A 168 15.58 -0.02 3.52
C LEU A 168 16.98 0.50 3.78
N THR A 169 17.05 1.77 4.13
CA THR A 169 18.26 2.46 4.55
C THR A 169 18.08 2.99 5.96
N LYS A 170 19.17 3.39 6.63
CA LYS A 170 19.09 4.09 7.93
C LYS A 170 18.33 5.42 7.85
N LYS A 171 18.08 5.93 6.65
CA LYS A 171 17.30 7.15 6.41
C LYS A 171 15.79 6.89 6.41
N ASP A 172 15.34 5.64 6.40
CA ASP A 172 13.93 5.26 6.35
C ASP A 172 13.33 5.15 7.76
N HIS A 173 12.26 5.89 8.02
CA HIS A 173 11.68 6.01 9.37
C HIS A 173 10.40 5.23 9.57
N PHE A 174 9.42 5.45 8.69
CA PHE A 174 8.11 4.80 8.75
C PHE A 174 7.43 4.83 7.38
N ILE A 175 6.45 3.96 7.19
CA ILE A 175 5.59 3.94 6.00
C ILE A 175 4.15 4.19 6.46
N ILE A 176 3.45 5.13 5.84
CA ILE A 176 2.03 5.38 6.04
C ILE A 176 1.26 4.67 4.94
N LEU A 177 0.27 3.87 5.32
CA LEU A 177 -0.70 3.27 4.40
C LEU A 177 -2.04 3.98 4.61
N GLY A 178 -2.79 4.20 3.54
CA GLY A 178 -4.13 4.79 3.64
C GLY A 178 -4.94 4.63 2.36
N CYS A 179 -6.26 4.73 2.48
CA CYS A 179 -7.17 4.80 1.35
C CYS A 179 -7.36 6.26 0.88
N ASP A 180 -8.10 6.42 -0.21
CA ASP A 180 -8.57 7.68 -0.75
C ASP A 180 -9.21 8.62 0.30
N GLY A 181 -9.91 8.08 1.30
CA GLY A 181 -10.48 8.87 2.40
C GLY A 181 -9.45 9.67 3.20
N LEU A 182 -8.20 9.17 3.31
CA LEU A 182 -7.08 9.93 3.87
C LEU A 182 -6.44 10.82 2.80
N TRP A 183 -6.06 10.23 1.66
CA TRP A 183 -5.24 10.90 0.65
C TRP A 183 -5.98 11.93 -0.20
N GLY A 184 -7.31 11.96 -0.12
CA GLY A 184 -8.15 13.00 -0.72
C GLY A 184 -8.15 14.30 0.07
N VAL A 185 -7.70 14.28 1.32
CA VAL A 185 -7.69 15.47 2.21
C VAL A 185 -6.30 15.78 2.79
N PHE A 186 -5.41 14.79 2.89
CA PHE A 186 -4.04 14.95 3.39
C PHE A 186 -3.01 14.72 2.27
N GLY A 187 -2.16 15.71 2.03
CA GLY A 187 -0.99 15.56 1.17
C GLY A 187 0.04 14.59 1.80
N PRO A 188 0.82 13.85 0.98
CA PRO A 188 1.86 12.96 1.51
C PRO A 188 2.87 13.64 2.44
N GLY A 189 3.26 14.88 2.12
CA GLY A 189 4.16 15.68 2.94
C GLY A 189 3.56 16.02 4.30
N ASP A 190 2.34 16.58 4.30
CA ASP A 190 1.60 16.96 5.50
C ASP A 190 1.36 15.75 6.42
N ALA A 191 1.04 14.60 5.84
CA ALA A 191 0.86 13.36 6.59
C ALA A 191 2.16 12.89 7.26
N VAL A 192 3.29 12.98 6.56
CA VAL A 192 4.61 12.66 7.12
C VAL A 192 4.99 13.61 8.24
N GLU A 193 4.80 14.92 8.04
CA GLU A 193 5.06 15.93 9.07
C GLU A 193 4.18 15.73 10.30
N PHE A 194 2.88 15.49 10.10
CA PHE A 194 1.95 15.22 11.17
C PHE A 194 2.38 14.00 11.99
N VAL A 195 2.65 12.86 11.34
CA VAL A 195 3.08 11.64 12.03
C VAL A 195 4.42 11.85 12.72
N GLN A 196 5.36 12.55 12.08
CA GLN A 196 6.65 12.89 12.70
C GLN A 196 6.46 13.68 14.01
N ASN A 197 5.58 14.68 14.00
CA ASN A 197 5.29 15.49 15.19
C ASN A 197 4.63 14.66 16.30
N GLN A 198 3.71 13.73 15.96
CA GLN A 198 3.10 12.83 16.94
C GLN A 198 4.12 11.87 17.57
N LEU A 199 5.09 11.39 16.80
CA LEU A 199 6.15 10.51 17.30
C LEU A 199 7.14 11.25 18.22
N LYS A 200 7.41 12.55 17.96
CA LYS A 200 8.26 13.40 18.83
C LYS A 200 7.63 13.66 20.20
N VAL A 201 6.31 13.86 20.25
CA VAL A 201 5.58 14.17 21.50
C VAL A 201 5.46 12.94 22.42
N ARG A 202 5.64 11.72 21.90
CA ARG A 202 5.51 10.47 22.67
C ARG A 202 6.75 9.58 22.57
N PRO A 203 7.91 10.00 23.13
CA PRO A 203 9.15 9.22 23.05
C PRO A 203 9.11 7.88 23.83
N HIS A 204 8.07 7.62 24.64
CA HIS A 204 8.04 6.48 25.58
C HIS A 204 6.73 5.69 25.71
N GLN A 205 5.89 5.63 24.66
CA GLN A 205 4.81 4.62 24.63
C GLN A 205 5.04 3.57 23.53
N PRO A 206 5.70 2.44 23.86
CA PRO A 206 5.96 1.33 22.91
C PRO A 206 4.70 0.57 22.45
N HIS A 207 3.50 1.13 22.62
CA HIS A 207 2.22 0.44 22.47
C HIS A 207 1.12 1.31 21.82
N LEU A 208 1.48 2.27 20.97
CA LEU A 208 0.49 2.88 20.07
C LEU A 208 0.05 1.86 19.01
N ARG A 209 -0.89 1.04 19.46
CA ARG A 209 -1.74 0.12 18.70
C ARG A 209 -2.43 0.88 17.58
N CYS A 210 -2.78 0.14 16.51
CA CYS A 210 -3.77 0.54 15.54
C CYS A 210 -4.90 1.31 16.23
N ALA A 211 -5.07 2.58 15.90
CA ALA A 211 -6.22 3.35 16.35
C ALA A 211 -7.42 2.89 15.52
N ALA A 212 -8.16 1.92 16.06
CA ALA A 212 -9.54 1.68 15.67
C ALA A 212 -10.39 2.69 16.46
N SER A 213 -10.97 3.67 15.75
CA SER A 213 -12.17 4.36 16.21
C SER A 213 -13.39 3.62 15.69
#